data_AF-A0A6G6TIB9-F1
#
_entry.id   AF-A0A6G6TIB9-F1
#
_cell.length_a   1.000
_cell.length_b   1.000
_cell.length_c   1.000
_cell.angle_alpha   90.00
_cell.angle_beta   90.00
_cell.angle_gamma   90.00
#
_symmetry.space_group_name_H-M   'P 1'
#
loop_
_entity.id
_entity.type
_entity.pdbx_description
1 polymer ?
#
loop_
_entity_poly.entity_id
_entity_poly.type
_entity_poly.pdbx_seq_one_letter_code
_entity_poly.pdbx_strand_id
1 'polypeptide(L)'
;MTKFPLKNRLWFNYVICIIFFAFTRYILQIITNSIFKDPLPSVEILYLVNIIFYVLLFLCGFLAGYLINKRTILHALLATAIAIMFTIPLMGIKLSNYTGLIYLLILGTVIGGVGGATALLVRKFCQSHQKK
;
A
#
# COMPACT_ATOMS: atom_id res chain seq x y z
N MET A 1 -15.77 12.12 -24.22
CA MET A 1 -14.74 11.90 -23.17
C MET A 1 -14.75 13.09 -22.21
N THR A 2 -15.42 12.95 -21.07
CA THR A 2 -15.50 14.00 -20.04
C THR A 2 -14.12 14.22 -19.41
N LYS A 3 -13.53 15.40 -19.65
CA LYS A 3 -12.26 15.81 -19.04
C LYS A 3 -12.52 16.13 -17.56
N PHE A 4 -12.44 15.11 -16.71
CA PHE A 4 -12.38 15.35 -15.26
C PHE A 4 -11.16 16.24 -14.95
N PRO A 5 -11.30 17.28 -14.12
CA PRO A 5 -10.18 18.14 -13.76
C PRO A 5 -9.07 17.29 -13.12
N LEU A 6 -7.83 17.51 -13.55
CA LEU A 6 -6.63 16.75 -13.16
C LEU A 6 -6.49 16.55 -11.63
N LYS A 7 -6.95 17.54 -10.84
CA LYS A 7 -6.99 17.50 -9.37
C LYS A 7 -7.93 16.41 -8.83
N ASN A 8 -9.12 16.26 -9.43
CA ASN A 8 -10.09 15.24 -9.02
C ASN A 8 -9.59 13.84 -9.36
N ARG A 9 -8.87 13.69 -10.49
CA ARG A 9 -8.31 12.41 -10.91
C ARG A 9 -7.22 11.91 -9.95
N LEU A 10 -6.35 12.82 -9.48
CA LEU A 10 -5.30 12.47 -8.53
C LEU A 10 -5.89 12.00 -7.19
N TRP A 11 -6.86 12.76 -6.65
CA TRP A 11 -7.53 12.42 -5.40
C TRP A 11 -8.28 11.09 -5.50
N PHE A 12 -8.97 10.85 -6.61
CA PHE A 12 -9.66 9.59 -6.87
C PHE A 12 -8.71 8.38 -6.90
N ASN A 13 -7.54 8.52 -7.52
CA ASN A 13 -6.53 7.45 -7.55
C ASN A 13 -5.97 7.12 -6.15
N TYR A 14 -5.79 8.15 -5.32
CA TYR A 14 -5.40 7.99 -3.92
C TYR A 14 -6.44 7.19 -3.14
N VAL A 15 -7.70 7.61 -3.24
CA VAL A 15 -8.81 6.97 -2.54
C VAL A 15 -8.95 5.52 -2.96
N ILE A 16 -8.86 5.21 -4.26
CA ILE A 16 -8.88 3.83 -4.73
C ILE A 16 -7.75 2.99 -4.12
N CYS A 17 -6.51 3.51 -4.10
CA CYS A 17 -5.37 2.77 -3.53
C CYS A 17 -5.58 2.49 -2.05
N ILE A 18 -6.02 3.50 -1.29
CA ILE A 18 -6.26 3.40 0.15
C ILE A 18 -7.39 2.42 0.44
N ILE A 19 -8.51 2.51 -0.29
CA ILE A 19 -9.65 1.59 -0.12
C ILE A 19 -9.23 0.16 -0.45
N PHE A 20 -8.54 -0.04 -1.56
CA PHE A 20 -8.07 -1.37 -1.97
C PHE A 20 -7.16 -1.97 -0.90
N PHE A 21 -6.17 -1.19 -0.42
CA PHE A 21 -5.26 -1.62 0.63
C PHE A 21 -6.01 -1.96 1.93
N ALA A 22 -6.91 -1.08 2.38
CA ALA A 22 -7.68 -1.28 3.60
C ALA A 22 -8.57 -2.53 3.50
N PHE A 23 -9.25 -2.71 2.36
CA PHE A 23 -10.10 -3.87 2.10
C PHE A 23 -9.31 -5.17 2.11
N THR A 24 -8.20 -5.25 1.38
CA THR A 24 -7.38 -6.47 1.36
C THR A 24 -6.77 -6.77 2.72
N ARG A 25 -6.34 -5.74 3.45
CA ARG A 25 -5.80 -5.93 4.80
C ARG A 25 -6.86 -6.40 5.79
N TYR A 26 -8.08 -5.90 5.67
CA TYR A 26 -9.22 -6.34 6.46
C TYR A 26 -9.58 -7.81 6.18
N ILE A 27 -9.64 -8.22 4.91
CA ILE A 27 -9.82 -9.63 4.54
C ILE A 27 -8.70 -10.49 5.13
N LEU A 28 -7.45 -10.06 4.98
CA LEU A 28 -6.30 -10.79 5.51
C LEU A 28 -6.41 -10.93 7.04
N GLN A 29 -6.86 -9.90 7.75
CA GLN A 29 -7.09 -9.95 9.20
C GLN A 29 -8.22 -10.92 9.56
N ILE A 30 -9.33 -10.97 8.82
CA ILE A 30 -10.41 -11.95 9.05
C ILE A 30 -9.90 -13.38 8.84
N ILE A 31 -9.17 -13.62 7.75
CA ILE A 31 -8.60 -14.94 7.44
C ILE A 31 -7.62 -15.35 8.55
N THR A 32 -6.73 -14.43 8.92
CA THR A 32 -5.75 -14.62 10.00
C THR A 32 -6.46 -14.96 11.31
N ASN A 33 -7.44 -14.16 11.73
CA ASN A 33 -8.21 -14.43 12.96
C ASN A 33 -9.04 -15.71 12.91
N SER A 34 -9.47 -16.14 11.71
CA SER A 34 -10.23 -17.40 11.55
C SER A 34 -9.33 -18.63 11.61
N ILE A 35 -8.09 -18.52 11.13
CA ILE A 35 -7.11 -19.61 11.10
C ILE A 35 -6.36 -19.72 12.45
N PHE A 36 -6.03 -18.59 13.09
CA PHE A 36 -5.23 -18.56 14.32
C PHE A 36 -6.06 -18.43 15.60
N LYS A 37 -7.32 -18.89 15.57
CA LYS A 37 -8.20 -18.76 16.73
C LYS A 37 -7.73 -19.57 17.94
N ASP A 38 -6.96 -20.65 17.71
CA ASP A 38 -6.05 -21.39 18.60
C ASP A 38 -5.59 -22.65 17.83
N PRO A 39 -4.34 -23.15 17.94
CA PRO A 39 -3.23 -22.75 18.82
C PRO A 39 -2.31 -21.68 18.18
N LEU A 40 -1.25 -21.28 18.91
CA LEU A 40 -0.26 -20.28 18.50
C LEU A 40 0.14 -20.45 17.00
N PRO A 41 0.09 -19.37 16.20
CA PRO A 41 0.54 -19.44 14.81
C PRO A 41 1.98 -19.93 14.77
N SER A 42 2.25 -20.97 13.96
CA SER A 42 3.63 -21.37 13.68
C SER A 42 4.37 -20.18 13.07
N VAL A 43 5.66 -20.08 13.39
CA VAL A 43 6.54 -18.97 12.97
C VAL A 43 6.46 -18.74 11.45
N GLU A 44 6.34 -19.83 10.68
CA GLU A 44 6.19 -19.82 9.22
C GLU A 44 4.97 -19.04 8.74
N ILE A 45 3.83 -19.18 9.42
CA ILE A 45 2.60 -18.54 8.98
C ILE A 45 2.62 -17.04 9.33
N LEU A 46 3.28 -16.66 10.42
CA LEU A 46 3.52 -15.25 10.75
C LEU A 46 4.37 -14.57 9.66
N TYR A 47 5.42 -15.25 9.18
CA TYR A 47 6.24 -14.78 8.06
C TYR A 47 5.40 -14.64 6.78
N LEU A 48 4.56 -15.63 6.47
CA LEU A 48 3.69 -15.59 5.30
C LEU A 48 2.74 -14.37 5.31
N VAL A 49 2.07 -14.12 6.45
CA VAL A 49 1.16 -12.97 6.62
C VAL A 49 1.92 -11.63 6.47
N ASN A 50 3.15 -11.55 6.97
CA ASN A 50 4.00 -10.37 6.79
C ASN A 50 4.46 -10.18 5.34
N ILE A 51 4.81 -11.24 4.62
CA ILE A 51 5.17 -11.16 3.20
C ILE A 51 3.98 -10.63 2.40
N ILE A 52 2.77 -11.16 2.63
CA ILE A 52 1.55 -10.68 1.95
C ILE A 52 1.33 -9.19 2.25
N PHE A 53 1.56 -8.76 3.49
CA PHE A 53 1.47 -7.35 3.87
C PHE A 53 2.43 -6.46 3.09
N TYR A 54 3.70 -6.86 2.96
CA TYR A 54 4.70 -6.11 2.21
C TYR A 54 4.40 -6.05 0.72
N VAL A 55 3.90 -7.15 0.14
CA VAL A 55 3.46 -7.18 -1.26
C VAL A 55 2.29 -6.21 -1.48
N LEU A 56 1.33 -6.14 -0.57
CA LEU A 56 0.21 -5.19 -0.66
C LEU A 56 0.66 -3.73 -0.58
N LEU A 57 1.60 -3.43 0.31
CA LEU A 57 2.21 -2.09 0.40
C LEU A 57 2.94 -1.73 -0.88
N PHE A 58 3.71 -2.66 -1.44
CA PHE A 58 4.41 -2.46 -2.71
C PHE A 58 3.41 -2.21 -3.84
N LEU A 59 2.34 -3.02 -3.94
CA LEU A 59 1.31 -2.87 -4.96
C LEU A 59 0.55 -1.56 -4.84
N CYS A 60 0.21 -1.10 -3.62
CA CYS A 60 -0.42 0.21 -3.48
C CYS A 60 0.57 1.34 -3.88
N GLY A 61 1.82 1.27 -3.45
CA GLY A 61 2.86 2.20 -3.90
C GLY A 61 3.02 2.23 -5.42
N PHE A 62 3.03 1.06 -6.05
CA PHE A 62 3.10 0.89 -7.49
C PHE A 62 1.87 1.47 -8.20
N LEU A 63 0.66 1.17 -7.73
CA LEU A 63 -0.58 1.66 -8.33
C LEU A 63 -0.68 3.19 -8.23
N ALA A 64 -0.35 3.76 -7.07
CA ALA A 64 -0.30 5.20 -6.85
C ALA A 64 0.75 5.86 -7.77
N GLY A 65 1.96 5.28 -7.85
CA GLY A 65 3.02 5.76 -8.74
C GLY A 65 2.69 5.62 -10.22
N TYR A 66 1.96 4.59 -10.62
CA TYR A 66 1.57 4.36 -12.01
C TYR A 66 0.46 5.33 -12.44
N LEU A 67 -0.48 5.63 -11.56
CA LEU A 67 -1.63 6.48 -11.87
C LEU A 67 -1.29 7.98 -11.89
N ILE A 68 -0.20 8.38 -11.22
CA ILE A 68 0.17 9.80 -11.04
C ILE A 68 1.33 10.15 -11.97
N ASN A 69 1.30 11.30 -12.66
CA ASN A 69 2.33 11.65 -13.65
C ASN A 69 3.51 12.45 -13.07
N LYS A 70 3.28 13.30 -12.07
CA LYS A 70 4.33 14.15 -11.45
C LYS A 70 4.58 13.69 -10.03
N ARG A 71 5.84 13.68 -9.59
CA ARG A 71 6.25 13.32 -8.20
C ARG A 71 5.73 11.95 -7.75
N THR A 72 5.77 10.95 -8.64
CA THR A 72 5.27 9.58 -8.42
C THR A 72 5.74 8.95 -7.13
N ILE A 73 7.03 9.09 -6.80
CA ILE A 73 7.62 8.50 -5.59
C ILE A 73 7.04 9.15 -4.33
N LEU A 74 6.95 10.49 -4.27
CA LEU A 74 6.34 11.21 -3.14
C LEU A 74 4.87 10.85 -2.97
N HIS A 75 4.15 10.67 -4.09
CA HIS A 75 2.76 10.32 -4.00
C HIS A 75 2.53 8.87 -3.57
N ALA A 76 3.38 7.94 -4.02
CA ALA A 76 3.38 6.56 -3.56
C ALA A 76 3.70 6.46 -2.06
N LEU A 77 4.72 7.18 -1.60
CA LEU A 77 5.07 7.31 -0.18
C LEU A 77 3.85 7.76 0.63
N LEU A 78 3.24 8.88 0.23
CA LEU A 78 2.10 9.45 0.92
C LEU A 78 0.86 8.52 0.89
N ALA A 79 0.59 7.86 -0.23
CA ALA A 79 -0.53 6.93 -0.36
C ALA A 79 -0.37 5.75 0.62
N THR A 80 0.83 5.17 0.70
CA THR A 80 1.11 4.09 1.65
C THR A 80 1.09 4.54 3.10
N ALA A 81 1.60 5.75 3.42
CA ALA A 81 1.51 6.30 4.77
C ALA A 81 0.06 6.44 5.22
N ILE A 82 -0.79 7.03 4.38
CA ILE A 82 -2.21 7.23 4.66
C ILE A 82 -2.92 5.87 4.80
N ALA A 83 -2.63 4.92 3.92
CA ALA A 83 -3.24 3.59 3.97
C ALA A 83 -2.89 2.83 5.28
N ILE A 84 -1.66 2.97 5.78
CA ILE A 84 -1.27 2.44 7.09
C ILE A 84 -2.03 3.18 8.20
N MET A 85 -2.07 4.52 8.18
CA MET A 85 -2.77 5.30 9.20
C MET A 85 -4.25 4.93 9.32
N PHE A 86 -4.95 4.69 8.20
CA PHE A 86 -6.35 4.28 8.20
C PHE A 86 -6.58 2.84 8.67
N THR A 87 -5.57 1.98 8.59
CA THR A 87 -5.70 0.57 9.01
C THR A 87 -5.43 0.35 10.49
N ILE A 88 -4.76 1.29 11.18
CA ILE A 88 -4.47 1.22 12.63
C ILE A 88 -5.76 1.08 13.47
N PRO A 89 -6.80 1.94 13.31
CA PRO A 89 -8.02 1.84 14.10
C PRO A 89 -8.78 0.55 13.81
N LEU A 90 -8.75 0.08 12.55
CA LEU A 90 -9.41 -1.15 12.12
C LEU A 90 -8.79 -2.41 12.72
N MET A 91 -7.49 -2.37 13.03
CA MET A 91 -6.79 -3.50 13.65
C MET A 91 -6.95 -3.56 15.17
N GLY A 92 -7.57 -2.56 15.81
CA GLY A 92 -7.66 -2.50 17.26
C GLY A 92 -6.29 -2.44 17.96
N ILE A 93 -5.24 -2.01 17.24
CA ILE A 93 -3.90 -1.84 17.81
C ILE A 93 -4.00 -0.76 18.88
N LYS A 94 -3.79 -1.13 20.14
CA LYS A 94 -3.68 -0.16 21.23
C LYS A 94 -2.54 0.80 20.92
N LEU A 95 -2.84 2.09 20.93
CA LEU A 95 -1.89 3.18 20.66
C LEU A 95 -0.66 3.15 21.58
N SER A 96 -0.71 2.40 22.68
CA SER A 96 0.39 2.21 23.63
C SER A 96 1.65 1.59 23.01
N ASN A 97 1.57 0.96 21.84
CA ASN A 97 2.71 0.38 21.11
C ASN A 97 3.25 1.34 20.03
N TYR A 98 3.63 2.56 20.44
CA TYR A 98 4.14 3.62 19.55
C TYR A 98 5.34 3.18 18.69
N THR A 99 6.27 2.40 19.24
CA THR A 99 7.47 1.95 18.53
C THR A 99 7.14 1.04 17.34
N GLY A 100 6.20 0.11 17.52
CA GLY A 100 5.76 -0.79 16.45
C GLY A 100 5.00 -0.06 15.34
N LEU A 101 4.22 0.97 15.72
CA LEU A 101 3.53 1.84 14.77
C LEU A 101 4.50 2.65 13.91
N ILE A 102 5.51 3.27 14.53
CA ILE A 102 6.52 4.05 13.80
C ILE A 102 7.30 3.13 12.85
N TYR A 103 7.68 1.94 13.30
CA TYR A 103 8.36 0.97 12.46
C TYR A 103 7.51 0.56 11.25
N LEU A 104 6.22 0.26 11.47
CA LEU A 104 5.29 -0.09 10.40
C LEU A 104 5.12 1.06 9.40
N LEU A 105 5.05 2.30 9.89
CA LEU A 105 4.92 3.49 9.06
C LEU A 105 6.17 3.71 8.20
N ILE A 106 7.35 3.62 8.79
CA ILE A 106 8.64 3.78 8.09
C ILE A 106 8.80 2.66 7.05
N LEU A 107 8.62 1.41 7.46
CA LEU A 107 8.80 0.27 6.57
C LEU A 107 7.80 0.31 5.40
N GLY A 108 6.54 0.60 5.70
CA GLY A 108 5.50 0.65 4.68
C GLY A 108 5.62 1.85 3.74
N THR A 109 6.10 3.00 4.22
CA THR A 109 6.44 4.13 3.34
C THR A 109 7.61 3.78 2.43
N VAL A 110 8.69 3.20 2.95
CA VAL A 110 9.84 2.78 2.13
C VAL A 110 9.39 1.81 1.02
N ILE A 111 8.67 0.75 1.37
CA ILE A 111 8.16 -0.24 0.41
C ILE A 111 7.22 0.42 -0.62
N GLY A 112 6.33 1.31 -0.17
CA GLY A 112 5.47 2.09 -1.04
C GLY A 112 6.23 2.96 -2.03
N GLY A 113 7.27 3.65 -1.56
CA GLY A 113 8.16 4.46 -2.39
C GLY A 113 8.88 3.63 -3.46
N VAL A 114 9.36 2.43 -3.08
CA VAL A 114 9.97 1.47 -4.02
C VAL A 114 8.96 1.00 -5.08
N GLY A 115 7.74 0.69 -4.69
CA GLY A 115 6.64 0.40 -5.63
C GLY A 115 6.41 1.55 -6.61
N GLY A 116 6.33 2.78 -6.10
CA GLY A 116 6.17 3.98 -6.93
C GLY A 116 7.34 4.27 -7.88
N ALA A 117 8.57 4.01 -7.45
CA ALA A 117 9.76 4.11 -8.29
C ALA A 117 9.74 3.06 -9.41
N THR A 118 9.33 1.83 -9.09
CA THR A 118 9.17 0.74 -10.07
C THR A 118 8.14 1.11 -11.13
N ALA A 119 7.00 1.67 -10.73
CA ALA A 119 5.98 2.16 -11.66
C ALA A 119 6.50 3.24 -12.62
N LEU A 120 7.37 4.13 -12.13
CA LEU A 120 8.02 5.14 -12.97
C LEU A 120 8.99 4.52 -13.97
N LEU A 121 9.77 3.51 -13.59
CA LEU A 121 10.65 2.78 -14.50
C LEU A 121 9.84 2.07 -15.60
N VAL A 122 8.80 1.32 -15.23
CA VAL A 122 7.91 0.62 -16.18
C VAL A 122 7.32 1.61 -17.19
N ARG A 123 6.84 2.77 -16.73
CA ARG A 123 6.35 3.82 -17.63
C ARG A 123 7.39 4.34 -18.62
N LYS A 124 8.62 4.58 -18.15
CA LYS A 124 9.71 5.02 -19.03
C LYS A 124 10.03 3.96 -20.10
N PHE A 125 10.06 2.69 -19.72
CA PHE A 125 10.27 1.58 -20.66
C PHE A 125 9.15 1.49 -21.71
N CYS A 126 7.88 1.55 -21.30
CA CYS A 126 6.75 1.55 -22.23
C CYS A 126 6.78 2.73 -23.21
N GLN A 127 7.11 3.94 -22.73
CA GLN A 127 7.21 5.13 -23.57
C GLN A 127 8.39 5.07 -24.54
N SER A 128 9.50 4.46 -24.14
CA SER A 128 10.65 4.23 -25.02
C SER A 128 10.33 3.26 -26.16
N HIS A 129 9.46 2.27 -25.91
CA HIS A 129 9.05 1.31 -26.92
C HIS A 129 8.03 1.87 -27.92
N GLN A 130 7.20 2.84 -27.53
CA GLN A 130 6.23 3.49 -28.43
C GLN A 130 6.85 4.55 -29.36
N LYS A 131 8.12 4.93 -29.15
CA LYS A 131 8.84 5.90 -30.00
C LYS A 131 9.76 5.25 -31.05
N LYS A 132 9.82 3.92 -31.09
CA LYS A 132 10.48 3.15 -32.14
C LYS A 132 9.42 2.62 -33.10
#